data_AF-A0A7M7QPE4-F1
#
_entry.id   AF-A0A7M7QPE4-F1
#
_cell.length_a   1.000
_cell.length_b   1.000
_cell.length_c   1.000
_cell.angle_alpha   90.00
_cell.angle_beta   90.00
_cell.angle_gamma   90.00
#
_symmetry.space_group_name_H-M   'P 1'
#
loop_
_entity.id
_entity.type
_entity.pdbx_description
1 polymer ?
#
loop_
_entity_poly.entity_id
_entity_poly.type
_entity_poly.pdbx_seq_one_letter_code
_entity_poly.pdbx_strand_id
1 'polypeptide(L)'
;MTSIEKIIIRFYAANTFMFNDTEEKYYLINEKDKVLSNIRVALKNELSVDMSEAQIKNKYRSLRDVFVKANKLIELKKDLAFFQKCIYQRMFFLRPYICSNKKNNSFKL
;
A
#
# COMPACT_ATOMS: atom_id res chain seq x y z
N MET A 1 6.48 8.81 -10.19
CA MET A 1 5.55 7.69 -10.00
C MET A 1 5.05 7.22 -11.35
N THR A 2 5.20 5.94 -11.64
CA THR A 2 4.87 5.31 -12.93
C THR A 2 3.37 5.02 -13.06
N SER A 3 2.89 4.75 -14.28
CA SER A 3 1.49 4.35 -14.52
C SER A 3 1.14 3.02 -13.82
N ILE A 4 2.09 2.07 -13.79
CA ILE A 4 1.96 0.80 -13.05
C ILE A 4 1.70 1.08 -11.56
N GLU A 5 2.49 1.96 -10.94
CA GLU A 5 2.34 2.31 -9.53
C GLU A 5 0.97 2.94 -9.24
N LYS A 6 0.50 3.83 -10.13
CA LYS A 6 -0.81 4.46 -10.02
C LYS A 6 -1.94 3.42 -10.07
N ILE A 7 -1.89 2.47 -11.00
CA ILE A 7 -2.90 1.41 -11.13
C ILE A 7 -2.93 0.56 -9.86
N ILE A 8 -1.77 0.07 -9.41
CA ILE A 8 -1.68 -0.75 -8.19
C ILE A 8 -2.24 0.02 -6.99
N ILE A 9 -1.83 1.27 -6.78
CA ILE A 9 -2.32 2.10 -5.66
C ILE A 9 -3.84 2.30 -5.75
N ARG A 10 -4.38 2.58 -6.95
CA ARG A 10 -5.84 2.76 -7.17
C ARG A 10 -6.63 1.54 -6.72
N PHE A 11 -6.21 0.34 -7.12
CA PHE A 11 -6.91 -0.90 -6.75
C PHE A 11 -6.82 -1.19 -5.25
N TYR A 12 -5.65 -1.00 -4.63
CA TYR A 12 -5.53 -1.17 -3.19
C TYR A 12 -6.40 -0.14 -2.44
N ALA A 13 -6.37 1.14 -2.84
CA ALA A 13 -7.17 2.19 -2.20
C ALA A 13 -8.69 1.90 -2.26
N ALA A 14 -9.16 1.28 -3.34
CA ALA A 14 -10.57 0.88 -3.50
C ALA A 14 -10.95 -0.41 -2.75
N ASN A 15 -9.98 -1.14 -2.19
CA ASN A 15 -10.18 -2.44 -1.54
C ASN A 15 -9.43 -2.47 -0.20
N THR A 16 -9.97 -1.81 0.83
CA THR A 16 -9.32 -1.62 2.14
C THR A 16 -8.96 -2.93 2.84
N PHE A 17 -9.78 -3.97 2.72
CA PHE A 17 -9.49 -5.33 3.20
C PHE A 17 -8.19 -5.93 2.66
N MET A 18 -7.55 -5.35 1.64
CA MET A 18 -6.23 -5.78 1.17
C MET A 18 -5.12 -5.49 2.19
N PHE A 19 -5.31 -4.51 3.07
CA PHE A 19 -4.31 -4.05 4.05
C PHE A 19 -4.85 -3.78 5.45
N ASN A 20 -6.17 -3.81 5.64
CA ASN A 20 -6.83 -3.63 6.93
C ASN A 20 -7.22 -4.99 7.53
N ASP A 21 -6.54 -5.44 8.58
CA ASP A 21 -6.77 -6.72 9.26
C ASP A 21 -8.02 -6.74 10.15
N THR A 22 -8.66 -5.59 10.37
CA THR A 22 -9.92 -5.53 11.14
C THR A 22 -11.14 -5.89 10.29
N GLU A 23 -11.01 -5.92 8.97
CA GLU A 23 -12.10 -6.32 8.07
C GLU A 23 -12.12 -7.84 7.89
N GLU A 24 -13.26 -8.48 8.06
CA GLU A 24 -13.43 -9.94 7.88
C GLU A 24 -12.88 -10.42 6.54
N LYS A 25 -13.12 -9.64 5.49
CA LYS A 25 -12.67 -9.90 4.11
C LYS A 25 -11.15 -9.96 3.97
N TYR A 26 -10.39 -9.43 4.93
CA TYR A 26 -8.93 -9.54 4.95
C TYR A 26 -8.47 -10.99 4.99
N TYR A 27 -9.19 -11.87 5.66
CA TYR A 27 -8.80 -13.28 5.79
C TYR A 27 -9.25 -14.14 4.60
N LEU A 28 -10.02 -13.56 3.67
CA LEU A 28 -10.53 -14.26 2.49
C LEU A 28 -9.52 -14.20 1.33
N ILE A 29 -8.75 -15.27 1.16
CA ILE A 29 -7.74 -15.41 0.09
C ILE A 29 -8.37 -15.20 -1.29
N ASN A 30 -9.53 -15.80 -1.55
CA ASN A 30 -10.22 -15.67 -2.84
C ASN A 30 -10.53 -14.22 -3.22
N GLU A 31 -10.86 -13.38 -2.24
CA GLU A 31 -11.15 -11.96 -2.48
C GLU A 31 -9.88 -11.16 -2.75
N LYS A 32 -8.76 -11.51 -2.10
CA LYS A 32 -7.44 -10.93 -2.39
C LYS A 32 -6.97 -11.31 -3.79
N ASP A 33 -7.14 -12.57 -4.18
CA ASP A 33 -6.76 -13.08 -5.51
C ASP A 33 -7.61 -12.42 -6.62
N LYS A 34 -8.91 -12.20 -6.37
CA LYS A 34 -9.78 -11.45 -7.29
C LYS A 34 -9.25 -10.03 -7.54
N VAL A 35 -8.81 -9.31 -6.50
CA VAL A 35 -8.24 -7.97 -6.66
C VAL A 35 -6.94 -8.02 -7.46
N LEU A 36 -6.07 -9.00 -7.19
CA LEU A 36 -4.78 -9.15 -7.89
C LEU A 36 -4.98 -9.49 -9.38
N SER A 37 -5.93 -10.37 -9.68
CA SER A 37 -6.34 -10.68 -11.04
C SER A 37 -6.86 -9.44 -11.77
N ASN A 38 -7.71 -8.64 -11.11
CA ASN A 38 -8.20 -7.37 -11.67
C ASN A 38 -7.07 -6.36 -11.94
N ILE A 39 -6.07 -6.27 -11.04
CA ILE A 39 -4.87 -5.44 -11.28
C ILE A 39 -4.12 -5.96 -12.51
N ARG A 40 -3.90 -7.26 -12.63
CA ARG A 40 -3.19 -7.85 -13.78
C ARG A 40 -3.92 -7.57 -15.09
N VAL A 41 -5.25 -7.75 -15.11
CA VAL A 41 -6.08 -7.42 -16.28
C VAL A 41 -5.97 -5.94 -16.64
N ALA A 42 -6.04 -5.04 -15.65
CA ALA A 42 -5.88 -3.60 -15.89
C ALA A 42 -4.48 -3.25 -16.42
N LEU A 43 -3.41 -3.84 -15.87
CA LEU A 43 -2.04 -3.63 -16.36
C LEU A 43 -1.86 -4.12 -17.80
N LYS A 44 -2.44 -5.28 -18.13
CA LYS A 44 -2.38 -5.83 -19.49
C LYS A 44 -3.17 -4.96 -20.48
N ASN A 45 -4.37 -4.54 -20.11
CA ASN A 45 -5.25 -3.78 -21.01
C ASN A 45 -4.82 -2.32 -21.16
N GLU A 46 -4.42 -1.65 -20.08
CA GLU A 46 -4.08 -0.21 -20.11
C GLU A 46 -2.63 0.04 -20.54
N LEU A 47 -1.70 -0.89 -20.25
CA LEU A 47 -0.26 -0.66 -20.41
C LEU A 47 0.45 -1.75 -21.22
N SER A 48 -0.25 -2.79 -21.70
CA SER A 48 0.36 -3.95 -22.36
C SER A 48 1.45 -4.64 -21.51
N VAL A 49 1.32 -4.58 -20.19
CA VAL A 49 2.27 -5.19 -19.23
C VAL A 49 1.66 -6.45 -18.64
N ASP A 50 2.31 -7.60 -18.84
CA ASP A 50 1.98 -8.82 -18.11
C ASP A 50 2.83 -8.91 -16.83
N MET A 51 2.17 -8.75 -15.69
CA MET A 51 2.79 -8.77 -14.37
C MET A 51 2.18 -9.91 -13.55
N SER A 52 3.02 -10.72 -12.92
CA SER A 52 2.54 -11.77 -12.02
C SER A 52 1.99 -11.17 -10.73
N GLU A 53 1.11 -11.91 -10.04
CA GLU A 53 0.59 -11.47 -8.74
C GLU A 53 1.70 -11.25 -7.72
N ALA A 54 2.75 -12.07 -7.76
CA ALA A 54 3.91 -11.91 -6.90
C ALA A 54 4.65 -10.58 -7.16
N GLN A 55 4.80 -10.20 -8.43
CA GLN A 55 5.40 -8.91 -8.80
C GLN A 55 4.51 -7.74 -8.35
N ILE A 56 3.19 -7.85 -8.51
CA ILE A 56 2.23 -6.84 -8.03
C ILE A 56 2.33 -6.67 -6.50
N LYS A 57 2.32 -7.78 -5.74
CA LYS A 57 2.49 -7.80 -4.28
C LYS A 57 3.81 -7.14 -3.87
N ASN A 58 4.91 -7.51 -4.53
CA ASN A 58 6.23 -6.95 -4.25
C ASN A 58 6.30 -5.46 -4.55
N LYS A 59 5.69 -5.02 -5.66
CA LYS A 59 5.65 -3.60 -6.03
C LYS A 59 4.82 -2.80 -5.01
N TYR A 60 3.66 -3.29 -4.60
CA TYR A 60 2.86 -2.65 -3.55
C TYR A 60 3.64 -2.56 -2.21
N ARG A 61 4.32 -3.64 -1.80
CA ARG A 61 5.15 -3.65 -0.59
C ARG A 61 6.21 -2.54 -0.62
N SER A 62 6.94 -2.42 -1.74
CA SER A 62 7.94 -1.36 -1.94
C SER A 62 7.33 0.04 -1.82
N LEU A 63 6.15 0.27 -2.41
CA LEU A 63 5.44 1.55 -2.31
C LEU A 63 5.03 1.85 -0.87
N ARG A 64 4.52 0.84 -0.14
CA ARG A 64 4.17 0.96 1.28
C ARG A 64 5.39 1.27 2.15
N ASP A 65 6.55 0.67 1.88
CA ASP A 65 7.79 0.96 2.61
C ASP A 65 8.23 2.41 2.42
N VAL A 66 8.12 2.94 1.20
CA VAL A 66 8.39 4.35 0.91
C VAL A 66 7.40 5.25 1.64
N PHE A 67 6.11 4.90 1.64
CA PHE A 67 5.08 5.62 2.40
C PHE A 67 5.37 5.67 3.90
N VAL A 68 5.68 4.53 4.53
CA VAL A 68 6.00 4.45 5.96
C VAL A 68 7.23 5.29 6.31
N LYS A 69 8.28 5.24 5.48
CA LYS A 69 9.47 6.08 5.66
C LYS A 69 9.14 7.57 5.53
N ALA A 70 8.34 7.93 4.52
CA ALA A 70 7.91 9.31 4.32
C ALA A 70 7.07 9.83 5.49
N ASN A 71 6.13 9.03 6.02
CA ASN A 71 5.33 9.40 7.18
C ASN A 71 6.21 9.69 8.41
N LYS A 72 7.21 8.83 8.68
CA LYS A 72 8.16 9.06 9.78
C LYS A 72 8.98 10.35 9.60
N LEU A 73 9.41 10.66 8.39
CA LEU A 73 10.14 11.91 8.12
C LEU A 73 9.26 13.14 8.36
N ILE A 74 7.99 13.09 7.96
CA ILE A 74 7.01 14.15 8.24
C ILE A 74 6.76 14.31 9.75
N GLU A 75 6.61 13.22 10.49
CA GLU A 75 6.50 13.24 11.96
C GLU A 75 7.74 13.90 12.62
N LEU A 76 8.93 13.70 12.05
CA LEU A 76 10.18 14.32 12.47
C LEU A 76 10.41 15.73 11.89
N LYS A 77 9.43 16.31 11.19
CA LYS A 77 9.51 17.61 10.51
C LYS A 77 10.70 17.72 9.54
N LYS A 78 11.11 16.60 8.93
CA LYS A 78 12.16 16.53 7.90
C LYS A 78 11.54 16.67 6.51
N ASP A 79 12.30 17.23 5.58
CA ASP A 79 11.85 17.33 4.19
C ASP A 79 11.86 15.96 3.50
N LEU A 80 11.00 15.84 2.48
CA LEU A 80 10.85 14.65 1.65
C LEU A 80 11.38 14.91 0.24
N ALA A 81 12.06 13.91 -0.33
CA ALA A 81 12.36 13.91 -1.75
C ALA A 81 11.05 13.95 -2.58
N PHE A 82 11.11 14.49 -3.80
CA PHE A 82 9.92 14.63 -4.66
C PHE A 82 9.14 13.32 -4.84
N PHE A 83 9.86 12.21 -5.06
CA PHE A 83 9.22 10.89 -5.18
C PHE A 83 8.50 10.46 -3.89
N GLN A 84 9.09 10.71 -2.72
CA GLN A 84 8.46 10.42 -1.43
C GLN A 84 7.21 11.28 -1.21
N LYS A 85 7.23 12.57 -1.59
CA LYS A 85 6.06 13.46 -1.55
C LYS A 85 4.90 12.90 -2.39
N CYS A 86 5.21 12.46 -3.62
CA CYS A 86 4.23 11.85 -4.52
C CYS A 86 3.60 10.56 -3.97
N ILE A 87 4.42 9.70 -3.35
CA ILE A 87 3.96 8.45 -2.73
C ILE A 87 3.12 8.76 -1.49
N TYR A 88 3.60 9.66 -0.64
CA TYR A 88 2.94 10.08 0.58
C TYR A 88 1.52 10.59 0.32
N GLN A 89 1.36 11.50 -0.63
CA GLN A 89 0.05 12.04 -1.01
C GLN A 89 -0.91 10.97 -1.53
N ARG A 90 -0.45 10.09 -2.42
CA ARG A 90 -1.32 9.08 -3.06
C ARG A 90 -1.66 7.89 -2.17
N MET A 91 -0.81 7.57 -1.21
CA MET A 91 -1.04 6.46 -0.27
C MET A 91 -1.49 6.96 1.11
N PHE A 92 -1.93 8.22 1.23
CA PHE A 92 -2.35 8.81 2.49
C PHE A 92 -3.49 8.04 3.17
N PHE A 93 -4.31 7.31 2.41
CA PHE A 93 -5.34 6.40 2.93
C PHE A 93 -4.77 5.31 3.86
N LEU A 94 -3.48 5.01 3.79
CA LEU A 94 -2.82 4.07 4.69
C LEU A 94 -2.51 4.65 6.06
N ARG A 95 -2.57 5.98 6.24
CA ARG A 95 -2.15 6.65 7.48
C ARG A 95 -2.80 6.09 8.75
N PRO A 96 -4.11 5.78 8.79
CA PRO A 96 -4.72 5.17 9.98
C PRO A 96 -4.22 3.76 10.30
N TYR A 97 -3.69 3.05 9.29
CA TYR A 97 -3.29 1.64 9.36
C TYR A 97 -1.77 1.44 9.51
N ILE A 98 -0.99 2.52 9.45
CA ILE A 98 0.43 2.51 9.76
C ILE A 98 0.61 2.95 11.20
N CYS A 99 0.32 2.04 12.15
CA CYS A 99 0.54 2.30 13.56
C CYS A 99 1.99 2.78 13.81
N SER A 100 2.13 4.03 14.22
CA SER A 100 3.34 4.58 14.82
C SER A 100 3.50 3.91 16.19
N ASN A 101 4.34 2.87 16.27
CA ASN A 101 4.69 2.14 17.50
C ASN A 101 3.50 1.64 18.34
N LYS A 102 3.16 0.34 18.23
CA LYS A 102 2.77 -0.42 19.43
C LYS A 102 4.00 -0.48 20.36
N LYS A 103 4.33 0.61 21.07
CA LYS A 103 5.05 0.52 22.35
C LYS A 103 3.99 0.24 23.41
N ASN A 104 3.51 -1.01 23.44
CA ASN A 104 2.99 -1.58 24.67
C ASN A 104 4.19 -1.81 25.61
N ASN A 105 4.67 -0.74 26.24
CA ASN A 105 5.16 -0.87 27.61
C ASN A 105 3.94 -0.70 28.49
N SER A 106 3.05 -1.70 28.44
CA SER A 106 2.13 -1.96 29.54
C SER A 106 3.00 -2.23 30.76
N PHE A 107 2.87 -1.36 31.75
CA PHE A 107 3.25 -1.55 33.13
C PHE A 107 3.42 -3.03 33.48
N LYS A 108 4.65 -3.44 33.80
CA LYS A 108 4.84 -4.54 34.73
C LYS A 108 5.08 -3.90 36.09
N LEU A 109 4.13 -4.23 36.97
CA LEU A 109 4.01 -4.01 38.40
C LEU A 109 5.34 -3.84 39.13
#